data_AF-A0A2N9MVV3-F1
#
_entry.id   AF-A0A2N9MVV3-F1
#
_cell.length_a   1.000
_cell.length_b   1.000
_cell.length_c   1.000
_cell.angle_alpha   90.00
_cell.angle_beta   90.00
_cell.angle_gamma   90.00
#
_symmetry.space_group_name_H-M   'P 1'
#
loop_
_entity.id
_entity.type
_entity.pdbx_description
1 polymer ?
#
loop_
_entity_poly.entity_id
_entity_poly.type
_entity_poly.pdbx_seq_one_letter_code
_entity_poly.pdbx_strand_id
1 'polypeptide(L)'
;MTIVVPTSYGGCDPWGWNPEYKGDVSDVGDAVKLRMGRPMLRLHKKLAAHWKYGELANQLREAEPSEFAGILKTAEAGEPWLHDTLAKLRARMPKAMADPDHEVWAAIVGRAVFDQNGVGSSYGREIGLREHLEGCAAKAQKFASELPPKLQRTVERAAMLHDIGKADPRFQAWLRGGNPIKPDELLAKSKGSGQNWAAIERARKMAGYPKGARHELTSTALLVPHAGDAGDVDFELLLHLVASHHGRCRPFAPAVEDAEPVEVRYENWLARSDHGLERVGSGVSERFWKLTRRYGWYGLAYLESAVRLADQRQSEAEQKHRKTTNA
;
A
#
# COMPACT_ATOMS: atom_id res chain seq x y z
N MET A 1 2.78 12.64 4.18
CA MET A 1 3.84 13.65 3.95
C MET A 1 5.17 12.94 4.07
N THR A 2 5.94 12.85 2.98
CA THR A 2 7.31 12.30 3.02
C THR A 2 8.24 13.50 3.07
N ILE A 3 9.01 13.63 4.15
CA ILE A 3 10.02 14.67 4.28
C ILE A 3 11.34 14.05 3.81
N VAL A 4 11.92 14.61 2.75
CA VAL A 4 13.26 14.26 2.28
C VAL A 4 14.19 15.33 2.82
N VAL A 5 15.13 14.94 3.69
CA VAL A 5 16.14 15.85 4.24
C VAL A 5 17.52 15.50 3.68
N PRO A 6 18.42 16.48 3.51
CA PRO A 6 19.81 16.19 3.18
C PRO A 6 20.42 15.26 4.23
N THR A 7 21.27 14.31 3.82
CA THR A 7 22.00 13.42 4.73
C THR A 7 22.92 14.18 5.69
N SER A 8 23.22 15.45 5.39
CA SER A 8 23.98 16.35 6.29
C SER A 8 23.22 16.79 7.53
N TYR A 9 21.89 16.63 7.58
CA TYR A 9 21.06 17.06 8.72
C TYR A 9 21.11 16.08 9.90
N GLY A 10 21.75 14.93 9.73
CA GLY A 10 21.76 13.81 10.66
C GLY A 10 21.73 12.50 9.89
N GLY A 11 22.18 11.43 10.51
CA GLY A 11 22.20 10.11 9.88
C GLY A 11 21.21 9.14 10.54
N CYS A 12 21.38 7.87 10.20
CA CYS A 12 20.69 6.75 10.84
C CYS A 12 21.72 5.89 11.54
N ASP A 13 21.45 5.54 12.79
CA ASP A 13 22.16 4.51 13.53
C ASP A 13 21.39 3.17 13.42
N PRO A 14 21.84 2.07 14.08
CA PRO A 14 21.13 0.79 14.03
C PRO A 14 19.67 0.81 14.53
N TRP A 15 19.25 1.87 15.23
CA TRP A 15 17.92 2.03 15.82
C TRP A 15 17.02 2.98 15.01
N GLY A 16 17.57 3.69 14.02
CA GLY A 16 16.82 4.57 13.13
C GLY A 16 17.43 5.96 13.02
N TRP A 17 16.60 6.97 12.75
CA TRP A 17 17.05 8.35 12.60
C TRP A 17 17.65 8.88 13.91
N ASN A 18 18.89 9.37 13.82
CA ASN A 18 19.59 9.99 14.93
C ASN A 18 20.24 11.30 14.44
N PRO A 19 19.73 12.48 14.85
CA PRO A 19 20.24 13.77 14.37
C PRO A 19 21.69 14.07 14.80
N GLU A 20 22.15 13.42 15.88
CA GLU A 20 23.53 13.55 16.38
C GLU A 20 24.50 12.65 15.62
N TYR A 21 24.00 11.57 15.01
CA TYR A 21 24.83 10.68 14.20
C TYR A 21 25.27 11.39 12.91
N LYS A 22 26.58 11.50 12.69
CA LYS A 22 27.20 12.16 11.52
C LYS A 22 27.85 11.20 10.54
N GLY A 23 27.76 9.89 10.79
CA GLY A 23 28.30 8.88 9.88
C GLY A 23 27.46 8.76 8.61
N ASP A 24 28.09 8.31 7.52
CA ASP A 24 27.38 8.00 6.29
C ASP A 24 26.37 6.87 6.51
N VAL A 25 25.21 6.99 5.86
CA VAL A 25 24.16 5.96 5.88
C VAL A 25 24.20 5.22 4.56
N SER A 26 24.38 3.90 4.63
CA SER A 26 24.29 3.03 3.44
C SER A 26 22.87 3.07 2.86
N ASP A 27 22.75 3.56 1.64
CA ASP A 27 21.49 3.51 0.91
C ASP A 27 21.25 2.10 0.37
N VAL A 28 20.35 1.37 1.04
CA VAL A 28 19.94 0.01 0.68
C VAL A 28 18.68 -0.03 -0.21
N GLY A 29 18.24 1.11 -0.73
CA GLY A 29 16.97 1.23 -1.44
C GLY A 29 16.82 0.29 -2.63
N ASP A 30 17.89 0.07 -3.40
CA ASP A 30 17.87 -0.77 -4.61
C ASP A 30 17.76 -2.26 -4.23
N ALA A 31 18.52 -2.69 -3.22
CA ALA A 31 18.43 -4.03 -2.65
C ALA A 31 17.05 -4.33 -2.05
N VAL A 32 16.42 -3.33 -1.40
CA VAL A 32 15.04 -3.46 -0.90
C VAL A 32 14.07 -3.61 -2.07
N LYS A 33 14.17 -2.79 -3.12
CA LYS A 33 13.32 -2.89 -4.32
C LYS A 33 13.46 -4.25 -5.01
N LEU A 34 14.66 -4.82 -5.06
CA LEU A 34 14.88 -6.19 -5.54
C LEU A 34 14.09 -7.23 -4.77
N ARG A 35 14.13 -7.17 -3.42
CA ARG A 35 13.35 -8.07 -2.54
C ARG A 35 11.85 -7.92 -2.74
N MET A 36 11.39 -6.72 -3.13
CA MET A 36 10.00 -6.45 -3.50
C MET A 36 9.65 -6.92 -4.93
N GLY A 37 10.57 -7.59 -5.64
CA GLY A 37 10.36 -8.07 -7.01
C GLY A 37 10.44 -6.98 -8.09
N ARG A 38 10.93 -5.79 -7.72
CA ARG A 38 11.01 -4.58 -8.56
C ARG A 38 12.48 -4.20 -8.73
N PRO A 39 13.24 -4.90 -9.58
CA PRO A 39 14.66 -4.60 -9.74
C PRO A 39 14.82 -3.16 -10.23
N MET A 40 15.75 -2.45 -9.60
CA MET A 40 16.08 -1.05 -9.89
C MET A 40 17.57 -0.87 -9.68
N LEU A 41 18.19 -0.05 -10.52
CA LEU A 41 19.58 0.36 -10.41
C LEU A 41 19.66 1.88 -10.60
N ARG A 42 19.90 2.63 -9.52
CA ARG A 42 20.09 4.09 -9.57
C ARG A 42 21.53 4.40 -9.98
N LEU A 43 21.72 5.39 -10.86
CA LEU A 43 23.03 5.63 -11.50
C LEU A 43 23.85 6.75 -10.83
N HIS A 44 23.39 7.28 -9.69
CA HIS A 44 24.04 8.37 -8.98
C HIS A 44 25.47 7.99 -8.53
N LYS A 45 26.46 8.85 -8.82
CA LYS A 45 27.90 8.56 -8.62
C LYS A 45 28.24 8.08 -7.21
N LYS A 46 27.73 8.73 -6.16
CA LYS A 46 27.99 8.34 -4.77
C LYS A 46 27.44 6.96 -4.42
N LEU A 47 26.26 6.62 -4.94
CA LEU A 47 25.61 5.33 -4.69
C LEU A 47 26.35 4.21 -5.43
N ALA A 48 26.68 4.45 -6.70
CA ALA A 48 27.41 3.50 -7.53
C ALA A 48 28.83 3.24 -7.00
N ALA A 49 29.50 4.27 -6.47
CA ALA A 49 30.78 4.11 -5.80
C ALA A 49 30.65 3.28 -4.51
N HIS A 50 29.65 3.59 -3.66
CA HIS A 50 29.40 2.87 -2.41
C HIS A 50 29.21 1.37 -2.62
N TRP A 51 28.44 0.99 -3.64
CA TRP A 51 28.13 -0.42 -3.97
C TRP A 51 29.00 -1.00 -5.09
N LYS A 52 30.09 -0.32 -5.45
CA LYS A 52 31.10 -0.81 -6.41
C LYS A 52 30.57 -1.19 -7.79
N TYR A 53 29.63 -0.40 -8.33
CA TYR A 53 29.16 -0.50 -9.72
C TYR A 53 29.36 0.80 -10.51
N GLY A 54 30.34 1.61 -10.11
CA GLY A 54 30.63 2.93 -10.69
C GLY A 54 30.82 2.91 -12.21
N GLU A 55 31.59 1.95 -12.73
CA GLU A 55 31.84 1.80 -14.17
C GLU A 55 30.55 1.51 -14.94
N LEU A 56 29.77 0.52 -14.49
CA LEU A 56 28.48 0.19 -15.06
C LEU A 56 27.53 1.40 -15.03
N ALA A 57 27.50 2.14 -13.93
CA ALA A 57 26.65 3.31 -13.80
C ALA A 57 27.04 4.45 -14.76
N ASN A 58 28.33 4.61 -15.06
CA ASN A 58 28.80 5.57 -16.05
C ASN A 58 28.41 5.15 -17.47
N GLN A 59 28.67 3.88 -17.83
CA GLN A 59 28.29 3.33 -19.14
C GLN A 59 26.79 3.51 -19.41
N LEU A 60 25.94 3.21 -18.44
CA LEU A 60 24.49 3.35 -18.59
C LEU A 60 24.00 4.81 -18.61
N ARG A 61 24.76 5.76 -18.03
CA ARG A 61 24.43 7.19 -18.07
C ARG A 61 24.72 7.81 -19.42
N GLU A 62 25.78 7.34 -20.08
CA GLU A 62 26.26 7.85 -21.37
C GLU A 62 25.63 7.13 -22.57
N ALA A 63 24.98 6.00 -22.34
CA ALA A 63 24.36 5.18 -23.38
C ALA A 63 22.92 5.62 -23.72
N GLU A 64 22.53 5.30 -24.95
CA GLU A 64 21.15 5.39 -25.40
C GLU A 64 20.30 4.22 -24.86
N PRO A 65 18.98 4.38 -24.65
CA PRO A 65 18.13 3.32 -24.13
C PRO A 65 18.14 2.01 -24.93
N SER A 66 18.43 2.09 -26.24
CA SER A 66 18.59 0.92 -27.12
C SER A 66 19.81 0.07 -26.77
N GLU A 67 20.84 0.65 -26.16
CA GLU A 67 22.12 0.01 -25.86
C GLU A 67 22.13 -0.68 -24.48
N PHE A 68 21.17 -0.32 -23.62
CA PHE A 68 21.10 -0.80 -22.24
C PHE A 68 21.09 -2.32 -22.12
N ALA A 69 20.36 -3.00 -23.00
CA ALA A 69 20.28 -4.46 -23.00
C ALA A 69 21.66 -5.10 -23.26
N GLY A 70 22.48 -4.49 -24.13
CA GLY A 70 23.84 -4.93 -24.42
C GLY A 70 24.75 -4.74 -23.22
N ILE A 71 24.74 -3.55 -22.63
CA ILE A 71 25.56 -3.20 -21.45
C ILE A 71 25.22 -4.10 -20.26
N LEU A 72 23.92 -4.29 -19.97
CA LEU A 72 23.49 -5.14 -18.87
C LEU A 72 23.89 -6.61 -19.07
N LYS A 73 23.98 -7.09 -20.32
CA LYS A 73 24.34 -8.48 -20.61
C LYS A 73 25.78 -8.82 -20.21
N THR A 74 26.69 -7.87 -20.35
CA THR A 74 28.13 -8.04 -20.03
C THR A 74 28.50 -7.55 -18.63
N ALA A 75 27.60 -6.84 -17.94
CA ALA A 75 27.85 -6.31 -16.61
C ALA A 75 28.15 -7.41 -15.57
N GLU A 76 29.22 -7.24 -14.81
CA GLU A 76 29.53 -8.10 -13.66
C GLU A 76 29.25 -7.37 -12.35
N ALA A 77 28.97 -8.14 -11.29
CA ALA A 77 28.61 -7.60 -9.99
C ALA A 77 29.26 -8.42 -8.88
N GLY A 78 30.02 -7.74 -8.01
CA GLY A 78 30.63 -8.37 -6.84
C GLY A 78 29.67 -8.55 -5.65
N GLU A 79 28.60 -7.76 -5.59
CA GLU A 79 27.60 -7.83 -4.52
C GLU A 79 26.44 -8.78 -4.87
N PRO A 80 26.03 -9.70 -3.99
CA PRO A 80 24.96 -10.67 -4.29
C PRO A 80 23.64 -10.04 -4.72
N TRP A 81 23.22 -8.96 -4.07
CA TRP A 81 21.97 -8.27 -4.41
C TRP A 81 22.06 -7.61 -5.81
N LEU A 82 23.25 -7.13 -6.18
CA LEU A 82 23.46 -6.48 -7.46
C LEU A 82 23.43 -7.52 -8.58
N HIS A 83 24.09 -8.67 -8.39
CA HIS A 83 24.03 -9.81 -9.31
C HIS A 83 22.58 -10.22 -9.61
N ASP A 84 21.77 -10.40 -8.57
CA ASP A 84 20.35 -10.76 -8.70
C ASP A 84 19.52 -9.65 -9.36
N THR A 85 19.88 -8.39 -9.12
CA THR A 85 19.23 -7.24 -9.76
C THR A 85 19.53 -7.23 -11.26
N LEU A 86 20.79 -7.41 -11.66
CA LEU A 86 21.20 -7.48 -13.06
C LEU A 86 20.53 -8.66 -13.76
N ALA A 87 20.49 -9.84 -13.14
CA ALA A 87 19.80 -11.00 -13.69
C ALA A 87 18.33 -10.70 -13.99
N LYS A 88 17.62 -10.01 -13.09
CA LYS A 88 16.21 -9.63 -13.32
C LYS A 88 16.04 -8.48 -14.30
N LEU A 89 16.97 -7.54 -14.37
CA LEU A 89 16.96 -6.47 -15.37
C LEU A 89 17.28 -7.00 -16.77
N ARG A 90 18.13 -8.02 -16.92
CA ARG A 90 18.37 -8.71 -18.20
C ARG A 90 17.12 -9.41 -18.73
N ALA A 91 16.35 -10.01 -17.83
CA ALA A 91 15.15 -10.77 -18.18
C ALA A 91 13.92 -9.88 -18.49
N ARG A 92 14.00 -8.56 -18.31
CA ARG A 92 12.89 -7.61 -18.49
C ARG A 92 13.36 -6.48 -19.40
N MET A 93 12.50 -5.95 -20.28
CA MET A 93 12.85 -4.74 -21.03
C MET A 93 13.15 -3.60 -20.04
N PRO A 94 14.41 -3.14 -19.89
CA PRO A 94 14.78 -2.10 -18.95
C PRO A 94 14.18 -0.77 -19.43
N LYS A 95 13.69 0.04 -18.50
CA LYS A 95 13.27 1.42 -18.80
C LYS A 95 14.17 2.40 -18.07
N ALA A 96 14.63 3.40 -18.81
CA ALA A 96 15.35 4.53 -18.26
C ALA A 96 14.39 5.50 -17.54
N MET A 97 14.79 6.01 -16.39
CA MET A 97 14.16 7.17 -15.76
C MET A 97 15.09 8.37 -15.92
N ALA A 98 14.60 9.44 -16.55
CA ALA A 98 15.36 10.69 -16.71
C ALA A 98 15.46 11.44 -15.37
N ASP A 99 16.58 12.14 -15.18
CA ASP A 99 16.70 13.16 -14.16
C ASP A 99 15.91 14.41 -14.62
N PRO A 100 14.98 14.97 -13.81
CA PRO A 100 14.22 16.15 -14.20
C PRO A 100 15.09 17.39 -14.46
N ASP A 101 16.26 17.45 -13.84
CA ASP A 101 17.14 18.63 -13.86
C ASP A 101 18.40 18.43 -14.73
N HIS A 102 18.62 17.23 -15.29
CA HIS A 102 19.80 16.91 -16.10
C HIS A 102 19.46 16.02 -17.31
N GLU A 103 20.22 16.16 -18.42
CA GLU A 103 20.09 15.33 -19.64
C GLU A 103 20.56 13.86 -19.46
N VAL A 104 20.75 13.39 -18.23
CA VAL A 104 21.25 12.04 -17.93
C VAL A 104 20.21 11.16 -17.22
N TRP A 105 20.38 9.85 -17.36
CA TRP A 105 19.52 8.86 -16.71
C TRP A 105 19.78 8.77 -15.20
N ALA A 106 18.73 8.89 -14.40
CA ALA A 106 18.76 8.78 -12.95
C ALA A 106 18.72 7.32 -12.47
N ALA A 107 18.02 6.44 -13.21
CA ALA A 107 17.89 5.02 -12.86
C ALA A 107 17.46 4.14 -14.03
N ILE A 108 17.74 2.84 -13.92
CA ILE A 108 17.14 1.78 -14.72
C ILE A 108 16.20 0.97 -13.87
N VAL A 109 14.96 0.78 -14.34
CA VAL A 109 13.93 0.03 -13.62
C VAL A 109 13.37 -1.11 -14.46
N GLY A 110 13.00 -2.20 -13.80
CA GLY A 110 12.05 -3.15 -14.37
C GLY A 110 10.66 -2.51 -14.47
N ARG A 111 9.87 -2.86 -15.51
CA ARG A 111 8.55 -2.29 -15.89
C ARG A 111 7.47 -2.11 -14.79
N ALA A 112 7.70 -2.50 -13.54
CA ALA A 112 6.76 -2.38 -12.43
C ALA A 112 7.08 -1.16 -11.54
N VAL A 113 6.64 0.04 -11.97
CA VAL A 113 6.66 1.25 -11.15
C VAL A 113 5.56 1.18 -10.08
N PHE A 114 5.88 1.72 -8.91
CA PHE A 114 5.03 1.81 -7.74
C PHE A 114 3.81 2.71 -7.98
N ASP A 115 2.61 2.13 -7.93
CA ASP A 115 1.41 2.87 -7.57
C ASP A 115 0.84 2.28 -6.28
N GLN A 116 0.93 3.02 -5.18
CA GLN A 116 0.23 2.70 -3.93
C GLN A 116 -1.25 3.14 -3.97
N ASN A 117 -1.65 3.92 -4.97
CA ASN A 117 -3.04 4.24 -5.26
C ASN A 117 -3.68 3.20 -6.21
N GLY A 118 -2.91 2.21 -6.64
CA GLY A 118 -3.33 1.23 -7.61
C GLY A 118 -4.36 0.30 -6.99
N VAL A 119 -5.56 0.32 -7.55
CA VAL A 119 -6.45 -0.85 -7.59
C VAL A 119 -5.76 -1.90 -8.46
N GLY A 120 -4.61 -2.39 -8.00
CA GLY A 120 -3.77 -3.33 -8.72
C GLY A 120 -4.48 -4.67 -8.72
N SER A 121 -5.33 -4.88 -9.72
CA SER A 121 -6.00 -6.15 -9.90
C SER A 121 -4.94 -7.21 -10.24
N SER A 122 -4.87 -8.22 -9.39
CA SER A 122 -4.22 -9.48 -9.69
C SER A 122 -5.17 -10.32 -10.55
N TYR A 123 -4.68 -10.95 -11.61
CA TYR A 123 -5.37 -12.07 -12.24
C TYR A 123 -5.65 -13.13 -11.16
N GLY A 124 -6.88 -13.33 -10.71
CA GLY A 124 -7.17 -14.21 -9.57
C GLY A 124 -8.62 -14.68 -9.56
N ARG A 125 -8.89 -15.80 -8.88
CA ARG A 125 -10.26 -16.24 -8.56
C ARG A 125 -10.92 -15.19 -7.65
N GLU A 126 -12.25 -15.09 -7.70
CA GLU A 126 -13.01 -14.28 -6.75
C GLU A 126 -12.75 -14.77 -5.32
N ILE A 127 -12.37 -13.85 -4.42
CA ILE A 127 -12.14 -14.14 -3.01
C ILE A 127 -13.28 -13.50 -2.22
N GLY A 128 -13.96 -14.30 -1.42
CA GLY A 128 -15.05 -13.83 -0.57
C GLY A 128 -14.53 -12.83 0.47
N LEU A 129 -15.28 -11.75 0.68
CA LEU A 129 -14.89 -10.70 1.62
C LEU A 129 -14.68 -11.26 3.04
N ARG A 130 -15.57 -12.14 3.50
CA ARG A 130 -15.49 -12.75 4.83
C ARG A 130 -14.23 -13.60 5.01
N GLU A 131 -13.93 -14.48 4.05
CA GLU A 131 -12.71 -15.31 4.07
C GLU A 131 -11.44 -14.45 4.14
N HIS A 132 -11.40 -13.36 3.36
CA HIS A 132 -10.28 -12.42 3.39
C HIS A 132 -10.12 -11.73 4.76
N LEU A 133 -11.22 -11.23 5.32
CA LEU A 133 -11.22 -10.54 6.62
C LEU A 133 -10.81 -11.48 7.77
N GLU A 134 -11.29 -12.72 7.78
CA GLU A 134 -10.90 -13.76 8.75
C GLU A 134 -9.38 -14.05 8.67
N GLY A 135 -8.84 -14.17 7.45
CA GLY A 135 -7.41 -14.35 7.23
C GLY A 135 -6.57 -13.14 7.67
N CYS A 136 -7.07 -11.92 7.47
CA CYS A 136 -6.44 -10.70 7.96
C CYS A 136 -6.41 -10.66 9.49
N ALA A 137 -7.54 -10.94 10.14
CA ALA A 137 -7.64 -10.99 11.60
C ALA A 137 -6.65 -11.99 12.21
N ALA A 138 -6.55 -13.20 11.65
CA ALA A 138 -5.61 -14.21 12.12
C ALA A 138 -4.13 -13.78 12.00
N LYS A 139 -3.77 -13.00 10.98
CA LYS A 139 -2.41 -12.44 10.86
C LYS A 139 -2.19 -11.27 11.81
N ALA A 140 -3.17 -10.39 11.93
CA ALA A 140 -3.12 -9.24 12.83
C ALA A 140 -2.95 -9.69 14.29
N GLN A 141 -3.64 -10.74 14.71
CA GLN A 141 -3.48 -11.36 16.03
C GLN A 141 -2.02 -11.80 16.27
N LYS A 142 -1.39 -12.46 15.29
CA LYS A 142 0.02 -12.88 15.39
C LYS A 142 0.98 -11.69 15.44
N PHE A 143 0.72 -10.63 14.66
CA PHE A 143 1.56 -9.43 14.67
C PHE A 143 1.42 -8.62 15.96
N ALA A 144 0.28 -8.76 16.63
CA ALA A 144 -0.04 -8.07 17.87
C ALA A 144 0.31 -8.87 19.14
N SER A 145 0.88 -10.08 19.06
CA SER A 145 0.99 -11.01 20.21
C SER A 145 1.66 -10.43 21.46
N GLU A 146 2.59 -9.49 21.27
CA GLU A 146 3.36 -8.86 22.36
C GLU A 146 2.72 -7.55 22.86
N LEU A 147 1.58 -7.13 22.30
CA LEU A 147 0.88 -5.93 22.74
C LEU A 147 0.02 -6.20 23.99
N PRO A 148 -0.33 -5.18 24.78
CA PRO A 148 -1.32 -5.31 25.84
C PRO A 148 -2.66 -5.89 25.33
N PRO A 149 -3.39 -6.70 26.12
CA PRO A 149 -4.57 -7.43 25.65
C PRO A 149 -5.63 -6.57 24.94
N LYS A 150 -5.86 -5.35 25.43
CA LYS A 150 -6.81 -4.41 24.82
C LYS A 150 -6.38 -3.97 23.41
N LEU A 151 -5.08 -3.75 23.20
CA LEU A 151 -4.54 -3.38 21.89
C LEU A 151 -4.53 -4.58 20.93
N GLN A 152 -4.25 -5.80 21.43
CA GLN A 152 -4.38 -7.02 20.63
C GLN A 152 -5.79 -7.15 20.03
N ARG A 153 -6.81 -7.09 20.88
CA ARG A 153 -8.22 -7.13 20.45
C ARG A 153 -8.56 -6.00 19.49
N THR A 154 -8.04 -4.80 19.73
CA THR A 154 -8.31 -3.64 18.87
C THR A 154 -7.71 -3.83 17.47
N VAL A 155 -6.47 -4.32 17.37
CA VAL A 155 -5.78 -4.57 16.08
C VAL A 155 -6.43 -5.72 15.32
N GLU A 156 -6.78 -6.80 16.01
CA GLU A 156 -7.51 -7.93 15.42
C GLU A 156 -8.88 -7.49 14.89
N ARG A 157 -9.64 -6.73 15.70
CA ARG A 157 -10.96 -6.20 15.31
C ARG A 157 -10.84 -5.22 14.15
N ALA A 158 -9.81 -4.37 14.11
CA ALA A 158 -9.57 -3.48 12.98
C ALA A 158 -9.30 -4.28 11.70
N ALA A 159 -8.48 -5.32 11.76
CA ALA A 159 -8.21 -6.17 10.59
C ALA A 159 -9.47 -6.92 10.10
N MET A 160 -10.36 -7.34 11.00
CA MET A 160 -11.64 -7.95 10.62
C MET A 160 -12.62 -6.96 9.98
N LEU A 161 -12.45 -5.66 10.18
CA LEU A 161 -13.44 -4.64 9.81
C LEU A 161 -12.94 -3.59 8.81
N HIS A 162 -11.65 -3.60 8.45
CA HIS A 162 -11.05 -2.54 7.64
C HIS A 162 -11.67 -2.37 6.25
N ASP A 163 -12.25 -3.46 5.74
CA ASP A 163 -12.65 -3.63 4.34
C ASP A 163 -14.17 -3.82 4.17
N ILE A 164 -14.96 -3.73 5.24
CA ILE A 164 -16.42 -3.95 5.19
C ILE A 164 -17.15 -2.94 4.32
N GLY A 165 -16.58 -1.74 4.16
CA GLY A 165 -17.05 -0.69 3.25
C GLY A 165 -16.95 -1.07 1.77
N LYS A 166 -16.25 -2.17 1.43
CA LYS A 166 -16.36 -2.79 0.11
C LYS A 166 -17.78 -3.31 -0.18
N ALA A 167 -18.65 -3.40 0.82
CA ALA A 167 -20.07 -3.69 0.65
C ALA A 167 -20.85 -2.59 -0.08
N ASP A 168 -20.26 -1.42 -0.38
CA ASP A 168 -20.88 -0.44 -1.27
C ASP A 168 -21.23 -1.14 -2.60
N PRO A 169 -22.51 -1.16 -3.01
CA PRO A 169 -22.95 -1.90 -4.20
C PRO A 169 -22.25 -1.41 -5.48
N ARG A 170 -21.85 -0.14 -5.52
CA ARG A 170 -21.11 0.47 -6.63
C ARG A 170 -19.65 0.05 -6.61
N PHE A 171 -19.02 -0.07 -5.43
CA PHE A 171 -17.66 -0.60 -5.31
C PHE A 171 -17.60 -2.06 -5.76
N GLN A 172 -18.56 -2.85 -5.29
CA GLN A 172 -18.81 -4.21 -5.71
C GLN A 172 -18.98 -4.31 -7.24
N ALA A 173 -19.90 -3.55 -7.83
CA ALA A 173 -20.09 -3.55 -9.28
C ALA A 173 -18.82 -3.16 -10.05
N TRP A 174 -18.06 -2.19 -9.53
CA TRP A 174 -16.76 -1.79 -10.09
C TRP A 174 -15.76 -2.94 -10.09
N LEU A 175 -15.67 -3.72 -9.00
CA LEU A 175 -14.83 -4.92 -8.96
C LEU A 175 -15.23 -5.90 -10.09
N ARG A 176 -16.52 -6.11 -10.35
CA ARG A 176 -16.99 -7.03 -11.42
C ARG A 176 -17.02 -6.39 -12.82
N GLY A 177 -16.22 -5.35 -13.06
CA GLY A 177 -16.08 -4.71 -14.37
C GLY A 177 -17.25 -3.78 -14.76
N GLY A 178 -18.03 -3.32 -13.76
CA GLY A 178 -19.21 -2.48 -13.94
C GLY A 178 -20.54 -3.25 -13.97
N ASN A 179 -20.53 -4.56 -13.68
CA ASN A 179 -21.75 -5.37 -13.62
C ASN A 179 -22.35 -5.36 -12.21
N PRO A 180 -23.68 -5.19 -12.05
CA PRO A 180 -24.34 -5.22 -10.74
C PRO A 180 -24.20 -6.59 -10.06
N ILE A 181 -24.17 -6.61 -8.71
CA ILE A 181 -24.01 -7.83 -7.90
C ILE A 181 -25.30 -8.18 -7.14
N LYS A 182 -25.49 -9.48 -6.88
CA LYS A 182 -26.39 -9.99 -5.83
C LYS A 182 -25.83 -9.70 -4.40
N PRO A 183 -26.67 -9.40 -3.41
CA PRO A 183 -26.22 -9.01 -2.06
C PRO A 183 -25.42 -10.06 -1.28
N ASP A 184 -25.55 -11.34 -1.62
CA ASP A 184 -25.04 -12.50 -0.85
C ASP A 184 -23.60 -12.91 -1.19
N GLU A 185 -22.98 -12.30 -2.21
CA GLU A 185 -21.62 -12.64 -2.67
C GLU A 185 -20.67 -11.43 -2.69
N LEU A 186 -20.43 -10.86 -1.51
CA LEU A 186 -19.45 -9.77 -1.36
C LEU A 186 -18.04 -10.27 -1.62
N LEU A 187 -17.35 -9.62 -2.55
CA LEU A 187 -15.97 -9.94 -2.90
C LEU A 187 -15.00 -8.97 -2.22
N ALA A 188 -13.91 -9.52 -1.69
CA ALA A 188 -12.73 -8.72 -1.36
C ALA A 188 -12.03 -8.23 -2.63
N LYS A 189 -11.99 -9.11 -3.66
CA LYS A 189 -11.35 -8.91 -4.96
C LYS A 189 -12.03 -9.76 -6.03
N SER A 190 -12.04 -9.28 -7.26
CA SER A 190 -12.62 -9.95 -8.44
C SER A 190 -11.54 -10.46 -9.42
N LYS A 191 -11.98 -11.25 -10.42
CA LYS A 191 -11.16 -11.64 -11.58
C LYS A 191 -10.67 -10.39 -12.32
N GLY A 192 -9.36 -10.19 -12.35
CA GLY A 192 -8.74 -9.07 -13.04
C GLY A 192 -9.14 -9.00 -14.51
N SER A 193 -9.81 -7.92 -14.89
CA SER A 193 -9.84 -7.46 -16.28
C SER A 193 -8.42 -7.05 -16.65
N GLY A 194 -7.83 -7.75 -17.61
CA GLY A 194 -6.50 -7.45 -18.13
C GLY A 194 -6.32 -5.96 -18.42
N GLN A 195 -5.30 -5.41 -17.78
CA GLN A 195 -4.67 -4.10 -17.93
C GLN A 195 -5.21 -3.16 -19.04
N ASN A 196 -6.02 -2.18 -18.64
CA ASN A 196 -6.11 -0.87 -19.28
C ASN A 196 -6.71 0.13 -18.27
N TRP A 197 -6.01 1.23 -17.96
CA TRP A 197 -6.53 2.30 -17.08
C TRP A 197 -7.89 2.83 -17.57
N ALA A 198 -8.09 2.91 -18.88
CA ALA A 198 -9.36 3.30 -19.48
C ALA A 198 -10.47 2.26 -19.22
N ALA A 199 -10.16 0.97 -19.12
CA ALA A 199 -11.16 -0.05 -18.76
C ALA A 199 -11.55 0.04 -17.29
N ILE A 200 -10.59 0.25 -16.38
CA ILE A 200 -10.84 0.43 -14.94
C ILE A 200 -11.70 1.68 -14.70
N GLU A 201 -11.37 2.79 -15.35
CA GLU A 201 -12.11 4.04 -15.22
C GLU A 201 -13.51 3.94 -15.85
N ARG A 202 -13.66 3.22 -16.98
CA ARG A 202 -14.99 2.91 -17.55
C ARG A 202 -15.83 2.06 -16.59
N ALA A 203 -15.27 1.00 -16.03
CA ALA A 203 -15.96 0.16 -15.05
C ALA A 203 -16.40 0.96 -13.82
N ARG A 204 -15.55 1.85 -13.30
CA ARG A 204 -15.90 2.76 -12.20
C ARG A 204 -17.08 3.66 -12.55
N LYS A 205 -17.02 4.31 -13.72
CA LYS A 205 -18.10 5.19 -14.22
C LYS A 205 -19.41 4.43 -14.40
N MET A 206 -19.38 3.24 -15.01
CA MET A 206 -20.57 2.39 -15.19
C MET A 206 -21.16 1.96 -13.85
N ALA A 207 -20.32 1.68 -12.86
CA ALA A 207 -20.75 1.34 -11.52
C ALA A 207 -21.25 2.53 -10.69
N GLY A 208 -21.05 3.77 -11.15
CA GLY A 208 -21.41 4.99 -10.41
C GLY A 208 -20.55 5.26 -9.16
N TYR A 209 -19.43 4.54 -8.96
CA TYR A 209 -18.62 4.71 -7.74
C TYR A 209 -17.82 6.03 -7.81
N PRO A 210 -17.92 6.97 -6.85
CA PRO A 210 -17.33 8.30 -6.98
C PRO A 210 -15.81 8.28 -7.17
N LYS A 211 -15.30 9.22 -7.98
CA LYS A 211 -13.86 9.28 -8.27
C LYS A 211 -13.10 9.67 -7.00
N GLY A 212 -12.21 8.79 -6.56
CA GLY A 212 -11.41 9.01 -5.35
C GLY A 212 -12.06 8.52 -4.06
N ALA A 213 -13.33 8.07 -4.08
CA ALA A 213 -13.99 7.48 -2.92
C ALA A 213 -13.23 6.25 -2.41
N ARG A 214 -13.30 6.02 -1.11
CA ARG A 214 -12.41 5.15 -0.35
C ARG A 214 -13.24 4.21 0.53
N HIS A 215 -13.13 2.90 0.33
CA HIS A 215 -13.90 1.90 1.08
C HIS A 215 -13.52 1.88 2.57
N GLU A 216 -12.31 2.32 2.93
CA GLU A 216 -11.89 2.50 4.32
C GLU A 216 -12.74 3.54 5.08
N LEU A 217 -13.22 4.57 4.40
CA LEU A 217 -14.07 5.60 5.01
C LEU A 217 -15.50 5.12 5.15
N THR A 218 -16.03 4.41 4.15
CA THR A 218 -17.32 3.72 4.28
C THR A 218 -17.28 2.68 5.40
N SER A 219 -16.17 1.93 5.56
CA SER A 219 -15.96 1.00 6.68
C SER A 219 -16.01 1.73 8.01
N THR A 220 -15.36 2.89 8.11
CA THR A 220 -15.40 3.74 9.31
C THR A 220 -16.81 4.23 9.60
N ALA A 221 -17.53 4.70 8.58
CA ALA A 221 -18.90 5.20 8.69
C ALA A 221 -19.88 4.12 9.17
N LEU A 222 -19.70 2.87 8.73
CA LEU A 222 -20.48 1.72 9.20
C LEU A 222 -20.26 1.44 10.69
N LEU A 223 -19.10 1.81 11.25
CA LEU A 223 -18.75 1.52 12.64
C LEU A 223 -19.11 2.66 13.60
N VAL A 224 -19.02 3.92 13.17
CA VAL A 224 -19.23 5.11 14.03
C VAL A 224 -20.49 5.04 14.90
N PRO A 225 -21.67 4.62 14.38
CA PRO A 225 -22.89 4.53 15.20
C PRO A 225 -22.84 3.47 16.31
N HIS A 226 -21.90 2.51 16.22
CA HIS A 226 -21.84 1.31 17.05
C HIS A 226 -20.76 1.39 18.14
N ALA A 227 -20.44 2.59 18.61
CA ALA A 227 -19.49 2.79 19.71
C ALA A 227 -19.87 2.03 20.99
N GLY A 228 -21.16 1.86 21.26
CA GLY A 228 -21.68 1.09 22.40
C GLY A 228 -21.43 -0.42 22.29
N ASP A 229 -21.23 -0.94 21.08
CA ASP A 229 -21.02 -2.37 20.80
C ASP A 229 -19.52 -2.73 20.71
N ALA A 230 -18.64 -1.77 20.99
CA ALA A 230 -17.20 -1.90 20.80
C ALA A 230 -16.56 -3.02 21.65
N GLY A 231 -17.23 -3.44 22.73
CA GLY A 231 -16.67 -4.40 23.69
C GLY A 231 -15.39 -3.88 24.34
N ASP A 232 -14.46 -4.78 24.70
CA ASP A 232 -13.19 -4.39 25.31
C ASP A 232 -12.07 -4.11 24.28
N VAL A 233 -12.32 -3.11 23.44
CA VAL A 233 -11.35 -2.52 22.51
C VAL A 233 -11.17 -1.04 22.79
N ASP A 234 -10.11 -0.44 22.26
CA ASP A 234 -10.03 1.02 22.13
C ASP A 234 -10.76 1.44 20.86
N PHE A 235 -12.00 1.92 21.01
CA PHE A 235 -12.86 2.25 19.87
C PHE A 235 -12.33 3.41 19.02
N GLU A 236 -11.69 4.40 19.65
CA GLU A 236 -11.10 5.52 18.92
C GLU A 236 -9.94 5.04 18.04
N LEU A 237 -9.09 4.15 18.59
CA LEU A 237 -8.02 3.50 17.85
C LEU A 237 -8.58 2.58 16.75
N LEU A 238 -9.62 1.80 17.03
CA LEU A 238 -10.28 0.93 16.05
C LEU A 238 -10.69 1.71 14.79
N LEU A 239 -11.46 2.79 14.97
CA LEU A 239 -11.91 3.65 13.87
C LEU A 239 -10.72 4.25 13.11
N HIS A 240 -9.65 4.63 13.80
CA HIS A 240 -8.45 5.16 13.15
C HIS A 240 -7.71 4.11 12.33
N LEU A 241 -7.51 2.90 12.86
CA LEU A 241 -6.83 1.82 12.16
C LEU A 241 -7.60 1.39 10.91
N VAL A 242 -8.94 1.35 10.98
CA VAL A 242 -9.82 1.11 9.82
C VAL A 242 -9.68 2.24 8.80
N ALA A 243 -9.84 3.50 9.22
CA ALA A 243 -9.79 4.66 8.32
C ALA A 243 -8.43 4.88 7.64
N SER A 244 -7.33 4.48 8.30
CA SER A 244 -5.96 4.78 7.86
C SER A 244 -5.24 3.61 7.19
N HIS A 245 -5.90 2.48 6.95
CA HIS A 245 -5.21 1.27 6.46
C HIS A 245 -4.58 1.45 5.06
N HIS A 246 -5.10 2.33 4.20
CA HIS A 246 -4.42 2.73 2.94
C HIS A 246 -3.45 3.92 3.08
N GLY A 247 -3.19 4.38 4.30
CA GLY A 247 -2.28 5.49 4.61
C GLY A 247 -2.88 6.90 4.50
N ARG A 248 -4.18 7.01 4.23
CA ARG A 248 -4.96 8.27 4.38
C ARG A 248 -5.38 8.47 5.83
N CYS A 249 -6.12 9.54 6.14
CA CYS A 249 -6.60 9.83 7.49
C CYS A 249 -5.47 10.07 8.50
N ARG A 250 -4.31 10.52 8.00
CA ARG A 250 -3.10 10.91 8.76
C ARG A 250 -2.64 12.33 8.40
N PRO A 251 -3.38 13.39 8.76
CA PRO A 251 -4.63 13.38 9.52
C PRO A 251 -5.90 13.50 8.65
N PHE A 252 -5.77 13.72 7.34
CA PHE A 252 -6.91 14.10 6.50
C PHE A 252 -7.48 12.95 5.67
N ALA A 253 -8.80 12.82 5.68
CA ALA A 253 -9.55 12.01 4.72
C ALA A 253 -9.57 12.72 3.35
N PRO A 254 -9.59 11.99 2.22
CA PRO A 254 -9.69 12.60 0.90
C PRO A 254 -11.07 13.26 0.72
N ALA A 255 -11.10 14.51 0.26
CA ALA A 255 -12.33 15.18 -0.11
C ALA A 255 -12.91 14.58 -1.41
N VAL A 256 -14.10 13.99 -1.30
CA VAL A 256 -14.81 13.37 -2.41
C VAL A 256 -16.28 13.76 -2.30
N GLU A 257 -16.82 14.27 -3.40
CA GLU A 257 -18.25 14.55 -3.52
C GLU A 257 -18.96 13.33 -4.10
N ASP A 258 -19.99 12.86 -3.39
CA ASP A 258 -20.87 11.79 -3.84
C ASP A 258 -22.22 12.40 -4.25
N ALA A 259 -22.37 12.67 -5.55
CA ALA A 259 -23.57 13.33 -6.10
C ALA A 259 -24.83 12.43 -6.06
N GLU A 260 -24.64 11.11 -6.01
CA GLU A 260 -25.72 10.12 -5.97
C GLU A 260 -25.49 9.16 -4.80
N PRO A 261 -25.68 9.64 -3.56
CA PRO A 261 -25.35 8.88 -2.38
C PRO A 261 -26.30 7.72 -2.16
N VAL A 262 -25.75 6.58 -1.75
CA VAL A 262 -26.46 5.32 -1.53
C VAL A 262 -26.38 4.89 -0.07
N GLU A 263 -27.30 4.01 0.31
CA GLU A 263 -27.19 3.26 1.55
C GLU A 263 -26.24 2.07 1.34
N VAL A 264 -25.26 1.94 2.23
CA VAL A 264 -24.34 0.82 2.29
C VAL A 264 -24.68 -0.02 3.52
N ARG A 265 -24.85 -1.33 3.30
CA ARG A 265 -25.20 -2.28 4.34
C ARG A 265 -24.18 -3.40 4.42
N TYR A 266 -23.75 -3.72 5.63
CA TYR A 266 -22.93 -4.89 5.92
C TYR A 266 -23.50 -5.56 7.16
N GLU A 267 -24.06 -6.77 6.99
CA GLU A 267 -24.82 -7.45 8.04
C GLU A 267 -25.92 -6.54 8.63
N ASN A 268 -25.87 -6.23 9.92
CA ASN A 268 -26.79 -5.34 10.62
C ASN A 268 -26.35 -3.88 10.65
N TRP A 269 -25.20 -3.53 10.07
CA TRP A 269 -24.69 -2.15 10.04
C TRP A 269 -25.13 -1.40 8.80
N LEU A 270 -25.33 -0.10 8.99
CA LEU A 270 -25.88 0.80 8.01
C LEU A 270 -25.12 2.13 8.00
N ALA A 271 -24.73 2.57 6.81
CA ALA A 271 -24.17 3.90 6.60
C ALA A 271 -24.63 4.48 5.27
N ARG A 272 -24.62 5.80 5.16
CA ARG A 272 -24.72 6.46 3.86
C ARG A 272 -23.33 6.68 3.28
N SER A 273 -23.22 6.62 1.95
CA SER A 273 -21.95 6.85 1.26
C SER A 273 -21.46 8.31 1.30
N ASP A 274 -22.35 9.28 1.55
CA ASP A 274 -22.00 10.67 1.85
C ASP A 274 -21.76 10.91 3.36
N HIS A 275 -20.98 10.03 3.97
CA HIS A 275 -20.74 9.97 5.41
C HIS A 275 -20.11 11.25 6.02
N GLY A 276 -19.58 12.17 5.21
CA GLY A 276 -19.06 13.47 5.67
C GLY A 276 -17.75 13.40 6.46
N LEU A 277 -16.97 12.32 6.33
CA LEU A 277 -15.76 12.08 7.13
C LEU A 277 -14.59 12.95 6.65
N GLU A 278 -14.68 13.45 5.42
CA GLU A 278 -13.78 14.39 4.78
C GLU A 278 -13.98 15.84 5.25
N ARG A 279 -15.09 16.15 5.91
CA ARG A 279 -15.40 17.51 6.37
C ARG A 279 -14.52 17.92 7.54
N VAL A 280 -14.23 19.21 7.64
CA VAL A 280 -13.64 19.80 8.85
C VAL A 280 -14.59 19.55 10.02
N GLY A 281 -14.05 19.10 11.16
CA GLY A 281 -14.84 18.76 12.34
C GLY A 281 -15.49 17.37 12.31
N SER A 282 -15.23 16.53 11.31
CA SER A 282 -15.69 15.14 11.28
C SER A 282 -15.09 14.25 12.39
N GLY A 283 -14.04 14.74 13.07
CA GLY A 283 -13.32 14.00 14.10
C GLY A 283 -12.16 13.15 13.55
N VAL A 284 -12.02 12.98 12.24
CA VAL A 284 -10.92 12.16 11.66
C VAL A 284 -9.55 12.75 12.00
N SER A 285 -9.38 14.06 11.79
CA SER A 285 -8.10 14.72 12.05
C SER A 285 -7.79 14.85 13.54
N GLU A 286 -8.80 15.14 14.35
CA GLU A 286 -8.69 15.20 15.81
C GLU A 286 -8.32 13.83 16.38
N ARG A 287 -8.91 12.75 15.88
CA ARG A 287 -8.62 11.36 16.27
C ARG A 287 -7.16 11.01 15.99
N PHE A 288 -6.62 11.33 14.81
CA PHE A 288 -5.21 11.11 14.50
C PHE A 288 -4.28 11.80 15.51
N TRP A 289 -4.54 13.08 15.83
CA TRP A 289 -3.69 13.82 16.76
C TRP A 289 -3.85 13.37 18.21
N LYS A 290 -5.08 13.03 18.65
CA LYS A 290 -5.33 12.43 19.97
C LYS A 290 -4.58 11.12 20.14
N LEU A 291 -4.66 10.22 19.15
CA LEU A 291 -3.98 8.93 19.18
C LEU A 291 -2.46 9.07 19.08
N THR A 292 -1.97 10.03 18.29
CA THR A 292 -0.52 10.34 18.22
C THR A 292 0.01 10.78 19.58
N ARG A 293 -0.74 11.62 20.32
CA ARG A 293 -0.35 12.02 21.68
C ARG A 293 -0.44 10.87 22.68
N ARG A 294 -1.41 9.96 22.51
CA ARG A 294 -1.65 8.84 23.42
C ARG A 294 -0.66 7.68 23.25
N TYR A 295 -0.35 7.33 22.00
CA TYR A 295 0.49 6.17 21.65
C TYR A 295 1.90 6.56 21.20
N GLY A 296 2.18 7.85 21.06
CA GLY A 296 3.42 8.35 20.49
C GLY A 296 3.50 8.17 18.97
N TRP A 297 4.41 8.91 18.35
CA TRP A 297 4.62 8.90 16.90
C TRP A 297 4.91 7.51 16.34
N TYR A 298 5.76 6.75 17.03
CA TYR A 298 6.14 5.41 16.61
C TYR A 298 5.13 4.35 17.05
N GLY A 299 4.48 4.51 18.21
CA GLY A 299 3.49 3.54 18.68
C GLY A 299 2.24 3.52 17.81
N LEU A 300 1.72 4.69 17.42
CA LEU A 300 0.59 4.74 16.48
C LEU A 300 0.98 4.18 15.09
N ALA A 301 2.17 4.54 14.59
CA ALA A 301 2.67 4.02 13.33
C ALA A 301 2.83 2.49 13.35
N TYR A 302 3.32 1.92 14.46
CA TYR A 302 3.44 0.48 14.64
C TYR A 302 2.07 -0.22 14.61
N LEU A 303 1.07 0.32 15.32
CA LEU A 303 -0.29 -0.24 15.35
C LEU A 303 -0.94 -0.20 13.96
N GLU A 304 -0.78 0.89 13.22
CA GLU A 304 -1.22 0.98 11.82
C GLU A 304 -0.50 -0.04 10.93
N SER A 305 0.82 -0.19 11.09
CA SER A 305 1.60 -1.17 10.34
C SER A 305 1.13 -2.60 10.58
N ALA A 306 0.70 -2.97 11.79
CA ALA A 306 0.19 -4.31 12.07
C ALA A 306 -1.03 -4.67 11.20
N VAL A 307 -2.02 -3.77 11.12
CA VAL A 307 -3.22 -3.99 10.29
C VAL A 307 -2.89 -3.99 8.80
N ARG A 308 -2.05 -3.04 8.37
CA ARG A 308 -1.64 -2.91 6.95
C ARG A 308 -0.86 -4.12 6.46
N LEU A 309 0.05 -4.63 7.29
CA LEU A 309 0.82 -5.84 6.97
C LEU A 309 -0.08 -7.08 6.99
N ALA A 310 -1.09 -7.13 7.87
CA ALA A 310 -2.02 -8.26 7.91
C ALA A 310 -2.77 -8.41 6.58
N ASP A 311 -3.36 -7.33 6.07
CA ASP A 311 -4.00 -7.31 4.74
C ASP A 311 -3.00 -7.70 3.63
N GLN A 312 -1.84 -7.05 3.59
CA GLN A 312 -0.83 -7.34 2.56
C GLN A 312 -0.37 -8.80 2.55
N ARG A 313 -0.16 -9.39 3.73
CA ARG A 313 0.28 -10.78 3.86
C ARG A 313 -0.84 -11.77 3.57
N GLN A 314 -2.08 -11.43 3.88
CA GLN A 314 -3.23 -12.25 3.52
C GLN A 314 -3.44 -12.23 2.01
N SER A 315 -3.43 -11.03 1.43
CA SER A 315 -3.42 -10.80 -0.01
C SER A 315 -2.30 -11.57 -0.73
N GLU A 316 -1.08 -11.62 -0.15
CA GLU A 316 0.04 -12.39 -0.71
C GLU A 316 -0.20 -13.91 -0.62
N ALA A 317 -0.72 -14.41 0.49
CA ALA A 317 -1.00 -15.84 0.69
C ALA A 317 -2.07 -16.34 -0.28
N GLU A 318 -3.15 -15.59 -0.46
CA GLU A 318 -4.21 -15.84 -1.43
C GLU A 318 -3.67 -15.93 -2.87
N GLN A 319 -2.70 -15.07 -3.20
CA GLN A 319 -2.02 -15.11 -4.51
C GLN A 319 -1.07 -16.30 -4.68
N LYS A 320 -0.44 -16.78 -3.60
CA LYS A 320 0.51 -17.91 -3.64
C LYS A 320 -0.21 -19.27 -3.68
N HIS A 321 -1.26 -19.46 -2.88
CA HIS A 321 -2.06 -20.70 -2.89
C HIS A 321 -2.53 -21.04 -4.32
N ARG A 322 -2.86 -20.00 -5.10
CA ARG A 322 -3.16 -20.06 -6.55
C ARG A 322 -2.10 -20.73 -7.42
N LYS A 323 -0.81 -20.55 -7.14
CA LYS A 323 0.28 -21.12 -7.97
C LYS A 323 0.41 -22.63 -7.78
N THR A 324 0.05 -23.12 -6.59
CA THR A 324 0.21 -24.53 -6.24
C THR A 324 -1.00 -25.37 -6.66
N THR A 325 -2.20 -24.80 -6.76
CA THR A 325 -3.41 -25.52 -7.23
C THR A 325 -3.56 -25.59 -8.75
N ASN A 326 -2.82 -24.76 -9.48
CA ASN A 326 -2.83 -24.72 -10.96
C ASN A 326 -1.57 -25.38 -11.58
N ALA A 327 -0.74 -26.03 -10.76
CA ALA A 327 0.42 -26.83 -11.17
C ALA A 327 0.11 -28.30 -10.93
#